data_AF-X1SW66-F1
#
_entry.id   AF-X1SW66-F1
#
_cell.length_a   1.000
_cell.length_b   1.000
_cell.length_c   1.000
_cell.angle_alpha   90.00
_cell.angle_beta   90.00
_cell.angle_gamma   90.00
#
_symmetry.space_group_name_H-M   'P 1'
#
loop_
_entity.id
_entity.type
_entity.pdbx_description
1 polymer ?
#
loop_
_entity_poly.entity_id
_entity_poly.type
_entity_poly.pdbx_seq_one_letter_code
_entity_poly.pdbx_strand_id
1 'polypeptide(L)'
;MGRKGIGKLSLFSIANKIEIHTVKNSQKNGFLILPKKIQELLNKSNDKEDYHPDDIPVSEITLDRQGTRVILSDLKRRTGVAASALRKRIARRFSIIGSQYKFNVIVDGTPISISDRDYFYKLQYLWYYGKKSEQYVDYCR
;
A
#
# COMPACT_ATOMS: atom_id res chain seq x y z
N MET A 1 -1.82 -0.37 -13.67
CA MET A 1 -1.70 0.48 -12.46
C MET A 1 -2.84 1.50 -12.45
N GLY A 2 -3.18 2.09 -11.30
CA GLY A 2 -4.33 3.00 -11.18
C GLY A 2 -4.16 4.28 -12.00
N ARG A 3 -4.85 4.38 -13.14
CA ARG A 3 -4.68 5.46 -14.14
C ARG A 3 -5.24 6.83 -13.70
N LYS A 4 -6.14 6.85 -12.69
CA LYS A 4 -6.86 8.06 -12.24
C LYS A 4 -6.55 8.47 -10.78
N GLY A 5 -5.58 7.82 -10.13
CA GLY A 5 -5.26 8.12 -8.73
C GLY A 5 -6.39 7.84 -7.73
N ILE A 6 -7.43 7.07 -8.10
CA ILE A 6 -8.53 6.65 -7.22
C ILE A 6 -8.11 5.59 -6.20
N GLY A 7 -6.92 5.00 -6.36
CA GLY A 7 -6.39 4.00 -5.43
C GLY A 7 -6.28 4.52 -3.99
N LYS A 8 -6.11 5.83 -3.79
CA LYS A 8 -6.13 6.45 -2.45
C LYS A 8 -7.47 6.30 -1.73
N LEU A 9 -8.58 6.23 -2.47
CA LEU A 9 -9.93 6.06 -1.91
C LEU A 9 -10.22 4.59 -1.56
N SER A 10 -9.38 3.65 -2.03
CA SER A 10 -9.57 2.22 -1.72
C SER A 10 -9.41 1.93 -0.21
N LEU A 11 -8.77 2.82 0.55
CA LEU A 11 -8.68 2.70 2.00
C LEU A 11 -10.06 2.70 2.68
N PHE A 12 -11.03 3.44 2.11
CA PHE A 12 -12.39 3.51 2.62
C PHE A 12 -13.17 2.20 2.46
N SER A 13 -12.76 1.29 1.57
CA SER A 13 -13.43 -0.01 1.41
C SER A 13 -12.92 -1.07 2.39
N ILE A 14 -11.79 -0.82 3.06
CA ILE A 14 -11.11 -1.82 3.89
C ILE A 14 -11.09 -1.49 5.38
N ALA A 15 -11.18 -0.21 5.77
CA ALA A 15 -11.09 0.21 7.17
C ALA A 15 -12.13 1.28 7.53
N ASN A 16 -12.51 1.31 8.80
CA ASN A 16 -13.36 2.34 9.41
C ASN A 16 -12.55 3.41 10.14
N LYS A 17 -11.29 3.14 10.48
CA LYS A 17 -10.36 4.12 11.07
C LYS A 17 -9.08 4.17 10.24
N ILE A 18 -8.79 5.34 9.67
CA ILE A 18 -7.62 5.54 8.81
C ILE A 18 -6.80 6.68 9.39
N GLU A 19 -5.56 6.40 9.76
CA GLU A 19 -4.62 7.42 10.23
C GLU A 19 -3.55 7.63 9.16
N ILE A 20 -3.27 8.89 8.86
CA ILE A 20 -2.23 9.31 7.92
C ILE A 20 -1.23 10.16 8.69
N HIS A 21 0.00 9.67 8.82
CA HIS A 21 1.11 10.43 9.38
C HIS A 21 2.07 10.75 8.26
N THR A 22 2.39 12.04 8.07
CA THR A 22 3.27 12.46 6.98
C THR A 22 4.31 13.46 7.46
N VAL A 23 5.54 13.30 6.96
CA VAL A 23 6.65 14.20 7.25
C VAL A 23 7.24 14.69 5.93
N LYS A 24 7.29 16.00 5.76
CA LYS A 24 7.90 16.65 4.59
C LYS A 24 8.59 17.92 5.06
N ASN A 25 9.86 18.12 4.65
CA ASN A 25 10.65 19.30 5.05
C ASN A 25 10.63 19.54 6.57
N SER A 26 10.80 18.47 7.35
CA SER A 26 10.76 18.47 8.82
C SER A 26 9.42 18.88 9.46
N GLN A 27 8.36 19.08 8.68
CA GLN A 27 7.01 19.33 9.20
C GLN A 27 6.26 18.01 9.32
N LYS A 28 5.78 17.72 10.53
CA LYS A 28 4.96 16.55 10.84
C LYS A 28 3.48 16.94 10.79
N ASN A 29 2.68 16.18 10.03
CA ASN A 29 1.23 16.35 9.97
C ASN A 29 0.55 14.99 10.16
N GLY A 30 -0.55 15.00 10.90
CA GLY A 30 -1.28 13.80 11.27
C GLY A 30 -2.77 14.00 11.05
N PHE A 31 -3.42 13.06 10.36
CA PHE A 31 -4.84 13.14 10.04
C PHE A 31 -5.54 11.84 10.41
N LEU A 32 -6.64 11.95 11.12
CA LEU A 32 -7.57 10.87 11.41
C LEU A 32 -8.79 11.01 10.50
N ILE A 33 -9.01 9.99 9.68
CA ILE A 33 -10.15 9.92 8.77
C ILE A 33 -11.10 8.81 9.22
N LEU A 34 -12.35 9.20 9.46
CA LEU A 34 -13.45 8.31 9.81
C LEU A 34 -14.48 8.32 8.66
N PRO A 35 -14.58 7.26 7.85
CA PRO A 35 -15.53 7.21 6.72
C PRO A 35 -16.99 7.43 7.14
N LYS A 36 -17.33 7.08 8.38
CA LYS A 36 -18.65 7.34 8.96
C LYS A 36 -18.96 8.84 9.04
N LYS A 37 -18.01 9.68 9.45
CA LYS A 37 -18.17 11.15 9.49
C LYS A 37 -18.45 11.71 8.09
N ILE A 38 -17.74 11.20 7.09
CA ILE A 38 -17.97 11.58 5.68
C ILE A 38 -19.39 11.20 5.23
N GLN A 39 -19.84 9.98 5.55
CA GLN A 39 -21.20 9.54 5.23
C GLN A 39 -22.27 10.36 5.93
N GLU A 40 -22.06 10.70 7.20
CA GLU A 40 -22.99 11.53 7.98
C GLU A 40 -23.11 12.94 7.40
N LEU A 41 -22.01 13.56 6.96
CA LEU A 41 -22.04 14.86 6.26
C LEU A 41 -22.84 14.76 4.96
N LEU A 42 -22.53 13.77 4.12
CA LEU A 42 -23.22 13.56 2.84
C LEU A 42 -24.73 13.31 2.98
N ASN A 43 -25.19 12.79 4.12
CA ASN A 43 -26.60 12.51 4.38
C ASN A 43 -27.35 13.70 5.00
N LYS A 44 -26.64 14.64 5.64
CA LYS A 44 -27.26 15.76 6.37
C LYS A 44 -27.49 16.99 5.51
N SER A 45 -26.68 17.22 4.50
CA SER A 45 -26.72 18.45 3.71
C SER A 45 -27.14 18.17 2.26
N ASN A 46 -28.14 18.90 1.78
CA ASN A 46 -28.46 18.98 0.34
C ASN A 46 -27.36 19.73 -0.44
N ASP A 47 -26.55 20.51 0.27
CA ASP A 47 -25.35 21.17 -0.25
C ASP A 47 -24.08 20.39 0.11
N LYS A 48 -23.05 20.56 -0.71
CA LYS A 48 -21.75 19.89 -0.57
C LYS A 48 -20.91 20.62 0.48
N GLU A 49 -21.07 20.28 1.75
CA GLU A 49 -20.13 20.70 2.79
C GLU A 49 -18.77 19.99 2.61
N ASP A 50 -17.68 20.74 2.83
CA ASP A 50 -16.33 20.21 2.76
C ASP A 50 -16.00 19.37 4.00
N TYR A 51 -15.42 18.19 3.77
CA TYR A 51 -14.94 17.34 4.86
C TYR A 51 -13.53 17.73 5.30
N HIS A 52 -13.37 17.98 6.59
CA HIS A 52 -12.08 18.15 7.25
C HIS A 52 -11.78 16.94 8.16
N PRO A 53 -10.63 16.27 7.99
CA PRO A 53 -10.21 15.21 8.90
C PRO A 53 -9.85 15.78 10.27
N ASP A 54 -9.94 14.93 11.31
CA ASP A 54 -9.49 15.34 12.64
C ASP A 54 -7.96 15.33 12.68
N ASP A 55 -7.36 16.27 13.41
CA ASP A 55 -5.90 16.33 13.57
C ASP A 55 -5.41 15.25 14.55
N ILE A 56 -4.26 14.65 14.22
CA ILE A 56 -3.49 13.80 15.15
C ILE A 56 -2.33 14.64 15.71
N PRO A 57 -2.16 14.71 17.05
CA PRO A 57 -1.09 15.47 17.67
C PRO A 57 0.30 15.07 17.15
N VAL A 58 1.18 16.07 16.97
CA VAL A 58 2.55 15.84 16.51
C VAL A 58 3.33 14.89 17.42
N SER A 59 3.02 14.87 18.72
CA SER A 59 3.60 13.96 19.71
C SER A 59 3.33 12.48 19.42
N GLU A 60 2.26 12.15 18.69
CA GLU A 60 1.90 10.77 18.32
C GLU A 60 2.57 10.32 17.01
N ILE A 61 3.18 11.26 16.27
CA ILE A 61 3.82 10.97 14.98
C ILE A 61 5.26 10.48 15.19
N THR A 62 5.40 9.16 15.17
CA THR A 62 6.68 8.43 15.31
C THR A 62 7.48 8.31 14.01
N LEU A 63 7.08 9.02 12.95
CA LEU A 63 7.85 9.05 11.71
C LEU A 63 8.97 10.09 11.85
N ASP A 64 10.22 9.63 11.82
CA ASP A 64 11.39 10.50 12.05
C ASP A 64 12.02 11.04 10.76
N ARG A 65 11.67 10.43 9.62
CA ARG A 65 12.21 10.78 8.30
C ARG A 65 11.09 11.17 7.36
N GLN A 66 11.45 11.86 6.28
CA GLN A 66 10.51 12.21 5.23
C GLN A 66 9.81 10.97 4.67
N GLY A 67 8.48 11.05 4.56
CA GLY A 67 7.66 9.96 4.08
C GLY A 67 6.23 10.04 4.59
N THR A 68 5.47 8.98 4.33
CA THR A 68 4.08 8.85 4.76
C THR A 68 3.84 7.45 5.31
N ARG A 69 3.23 7.38 6.49
CA ARG A 69 2.73 6.15 7.11
C ARG A 69 1.22 6.19 7.11
N VAL A 70 0.61 5.11 6.63
CA VAL A 70 -0.84 4.92 6.63
C VAL A 70 -1.16 3.75 7.54
N ILE A 71 -1.95 3.99 8.58
CA ILE A 71 -2.36 2.98 9.57
C ILE A 71 -3.85 2.75 9.40
N LEU A 72 -4.22 1.49 9.24
CA LEU A 72 -5.61 1.07 9.03
C LEU A 72 -6.05 0.24 10.22
N SER A 73 -7.05 0.73 10.93
CA SER A 73 -7.62 0.12 12.13
C SER A 73 -9.13 -0.03 11.96
N ASP A 74 -9.74 -0.89 12.79
CA ASP A 74 -11.15 -1.27 12.65
C ASP A 74 -11.48 -1.71 11.20
N LEU A 75 -10.90 -2.84 10.80
CA LEU A 75 -11.01 -3.35 9.44
C LEU A 75 -12.43 -3.90 9.17
N LYS A 76 -13.03 -3.48 8.06
CA LYS A 76 -14.42 -3.81 7.67
C LYS A 76 -14.66 -5.31 7.41
N ARG A 77 -13.60 -6.04 7.08
CA ARG A 77 -13.63 -7.49 6.88
C ARG A 77 -12.48 -8.08 7.68
N ARG A 78 -12.70 -9.27 8.26
CA ARG A 78 -11.59 -10.09 8.74
C ARG A 78 -10.63 -10.29 7.58
N THR A 79 -9.38 -9.86 7.74
CA THR A 79 -8.31 -10.04 6.76
C THR A 79 -7.90 -11.51 6.73
N GLY A 80 -8.78 -12.39 6.23
CA GLY A 80 -8.51 -13.82 6.01
C GLY A 80 -7.47 -14.10 4.91
N VAL A 81 -6.73 -13.09 4.47
CA VAL A 81 -5.61 -13.26 3.55
C VAL A 81 -4.41 -13.63 4.41
N ALA A 82 -4.02 -14.91 4.38
CA ALA A 82 -2.76 -15.34 4.98
C ALA A 82 -1.62 -14.42 4.52
N ALA A 83 -0.66 -14.10 5.40
CA ALA A 83 0.48 -13.24 5.09
C ALA A 83 1.20 -13.66 3.79
N SER A 84 1.23 -14.96 3.50
CA SER A 84 1.73 -15.55 2.26
C SER A 84 1.00 -15.10 1.00
N ALA A 85 -0.34 -15.02 1.03
CA ALA A 85 -1.15 -14.56 -0.10
C ALA A 85 -0.97 -13.05 -0.34
N LEU A 86 -0.82 -12.25 0.73
CA LEU A 86 -0.48 -10.83 0.61
C LEU A 86 0.91 -10.64 -0.01
N ARG A 87 1.93 -11.32 0.55
CA ARG A 87 3.31 -11.30 0.05
C ARG A 87 3.36 -11.62 -1.43
N LYS A 88 2.69 -12.70 -1.86
CA LYS A 88 2.58 -13.11 -3.27
C LYS A 88 1.98 -12.03 -4.16
N ARG A 89 0.87 -11.41 -3.73
CA ARG A 89 0.21 -10.33 -4.49
C ARG A 89 1.07 -9.07 -4.61
N ILE A 90 1.83 -8.72 -3.56
CA ILE A 90 2.76 -7.59 -3.56
C ILE A 90 3.96 -7.89 -4.46
N ALA A 91 4.59 -9.07 -4.31
CA ALA A 91 5.71 -9.52 -5.12
C ALA A 91 5.42 -9.43 -6.61
N ARG A 92 4.27 -9.95 -7.06
CA ARG A 92 3.84 -9.88 -8.47
C ARG A 92 3.76 -8.46 -9.04
N ARG A 93 3.57 -7.44 -8.19
CA ARG A 93 3.45 -6.04 -8.63
C ARG A 93 4.75 -5.27 -8.52
N PHE A 94 5.52 -5.50 -7.45
CA PHE A 94 6.60 -4.59 -7.04
C PHE A 94 8.00 -5.19 -7.16
N SER A 95 8.16 -6.51 -7.17
CA SER A 95 9.48 -7.15 -7.35
C SER A 95 10.05 -7.02 -8.78
N ILE A 96 9.32 -6.35 -9.69
CA ILE A 96 9.80 -6.03 -11.06
C ILE A 96 10.73 -4.81 -11.03
N ILE A 97 10.50 -3.85 -10.13
CA ILE A 97 11.38 -2.70 -9.94
C ILE A 97 12.61 -3.19 -9.15
N GLY A 98 12.38 -3.58 -7.91
CA GLY A 98 13.41 -4.17 -7.05
C GLY A 98 14.50 -3.20 -6.59
N SER A 99 15.40 -3.76 -5.78
CA SER A 99 16.48 -3.03 -5.11
C SER A 99 17.46 -2.33 -6.06
N GLN A 100 17.63 -2.85 -7.28
CA GLN A 100 18.47 -2.25 -8.32
C GLN A 100 18.08 -0.80 -8.66
N TYR A 101 16.83 -0.40 -8.42
CA TYR A 101 16.36 0.98 -8.59
C TYR A 101 16.12 1.70 -7.25
N LYS A 102 16.81 1.28 -6.18
CA LYS A 102 16.66 1.82 -4.82
C LYS A 102 15.21 1.76 -4.30
N PHE A 103 14.45 0.77 -4.75
CA PHE A 103 13.06 0.56 -4.37
C PHE A 103 12.90 -0.80 -3.67
N ASN A 104 12.77 -0.75 -2.34
CA ASN A 104 12.61 -1.93 -1.51
C ASN A 104 11.18 -2.02 -0.98
N VAL A 105 10.60 -3.21 -1.05
CA VAL A 105 9.29 -3.49 -0.45
C VAL A 105 9.46 -4.62 0.55
N ILE A 106 9.02 -4.36 1.77
CA ILE A 106 9.20 -5.23 2.94
C ILE A 106 7.82 -5.55 3.47
N VAL A 107 7.56 -6.83 3.70
CA VAL A 107 6.33 -7.33 4.31
C VAL A 107 6.75 -8.05 5.59
N ASP A 108 6.17 -7.68 6.73
CA ASP A 108 6.47 -8.26 8.05
C ASP A 108 7.98 -8.37 8.32
N GLY A 109 8.72 -7.28 8.09
CA GLY A 109 10.18 -7.21 8.30
C GLY A 109 11.04 -7.92 7.24
N THR A 110 10.45 -8.71 6.34
CA THR A 110 11.19 -9.48 5.33
C THR A 110 11.00 -8.90 3.92
N PRO A 111 12.08 -8.53 3.20
CA PRO A 111 12.01 -8.08 1.81
C PRO A 111 11.28 -9.08 0.91
N ILE A 112 10.50 -8.58 -0.05
CA ILE A 112 9.94 -9.43 -1.11
C ILE A 112 10.98 -9.65 -2.21
N SER A 113 10.86 -10.76 -2.92
CA SER A 113 11.76 -11.18 -3.98
C SER A 113 11.00 -11.67 -5.22
N ILE A 114 11.74 -12.02 -6.28
CA ILE A 114 11.16 -12.58 -7.50
C ILE A 114 10.57 -13.98 -7.23
N SER A 115 11.14 -14.77 -6.33
CA SER A 115 10.63 -16.11 -6.00
C SER A 115 9.25 -16.06 -5.32
N ASP A 116 8.95 -15.00 -4.57
CA ASP A 116 7.65 -14.77 -3.93
C ASP A 116 6.48 -14.62 -4.93
N ARG A 117 6.78 -14.45 -6.22
CA ARG A 117 5.74 -14.36 -7.26
C ARG A 117 4.97 -15.68 -7.44
N ASP A 118 5.57 -16.80 -7.06
CA ASP A 118 4.93 -18.12 -6.99
C ASP A 118 4.26 -18.55 -8.30
N TYR A 119 5.01 -18.50 -9.40
CA TYR A 119 4.55 -19.00 -10.69
C TYR A 119 5.65 -19.61 -11.57
N PHE A 120 6.94 -19.42 -11.25
CA PHE A 120 8.04 -19.88 -12.12
C PHE A 120 8.07 -21.40 -12.31
N TYR A 121 7.74 -22.17 -11.27
CA TYR A 121 7.61 -23.64 -11.33
C TYR A 121 6.41 -24.13 -12.16
N LYS A 122 5.55 -23.22 -12.63
CA LYS A 122 4.39 -23.54 -13.49
C LYS A 122 4.63 -23.16 -14.95
N LEU A 123 5.76 -22.56 -15.27
CA LEU A 123 6.06 -22.10 -16.62
C LEU A 123 6.52 -23.27 -17.47
N GLN A 124 5.86 -23.48 -18.61
CA GLN A 124 6.32 -24.43 -19.62
C GLN A 124 7.30 -23.79 -20.61
N TYR A 125 7.11 -22.50 -20.89
CA TYR A 125 7.93 -21.73 -21.81
C TYR A 125 8.21 -20.34 -21.23
N LEU A 126 9.43 -19.85 -21.44
CA LEU A 126 9.84 -18.50 -21.09
C LEU A 126 10.43 -17.83 -22.34
N TRP A 127 9.79 -16.76 -22.80
CA TRP A 127 10.38 -15.85 -23.79
C TRP A 127 10.84 -14.60 -23.08
N TYR A 128 12.12 -14.27 -23.21
CA TYR A 128 12.71 -13.06 -22.65
C TYR A 128 13.29 -12.20 -23.77
N TYR A 129 13.22 -10.88 -23.61
CA TYR A 129 13.73 -9.93 -24.59
C TYR A 129 14.92 -9.16 -23.99
N GLY A 130 16.08 -9.30 -24.65
CA GLY A 130 17.34 -8.65 -24.26
C GLY A 130 18.04 -9.27 -23.04
N LYS A 131 19.35 -9.03 -22.93
CA LYS A 131 20.23 -9.62 -21.90
C LYS A 131 19.75 -9.35 -20.46
N LYS A 132 19.15 -8.19 -20.19
CA LYS A 132 18.65 -7.85 -18.84
C LYS A 132 17.51 -8.76 -18.37
N SER A 133 16.79 -9.39 -19.30
CA SER A 133 15.65 -10.26 -19.00
C SER A 133 16.05 -11.74 -18.86
N GLU A 134 17.31 -12.09 -19.20
CA GLU A 134 17.83 -13.45 -19.11
C GLU A 134 17.90 -13.97 -17.66
N GLN A 135 18.11 -13.08 -16.68
CA GLN A 135 18.11 -13.39 -15.25
C GLN A 135 16.85 -14.11 -14.75
N TYR A 136 15.74 -14.07 -15.48
CA TYR A 136 14.52 -14.79 -15.10
C TYR A 136 14.60 -16.29 -15.35
N VAL A 137 15.53 -16.75 -16.19
CA VAL A 137 15.80 -18.17 -16.45
C VAL A 137 16.21 -18.87 -15.15
N ASP A 138 17.03 -18.23 -14.31
CA ASP A 138 17.53 -18.79 -13.04
C ASP A 138 16.41 -19.11 -12.02
N TYR A 139 15.21 -18.55 -12.23
CA TYR A 139 14.05 -18.80 -11.38
C TYR A 139 13.14 -19.91 -11.90
N CYS A 140 13.25 -20.27 -13.18
CA CYS A 140 12.55 -21.42 -13.77
C CYS A 140 13.24 -22.69 -13.29
N ARG A 141 12.51 -23.53 -12.55
CA ARG A 141 12.95 -24.85 -12.09
C ARG A 141 12.04 -25.91 -12.68
#